data_AF-A0A2I0NY75-F1
#
_entry.id   AF-A0A2I0NY75-F1
#
_cell.length_a   1.000
_cell.length_b   1.000
_cell.length_c   1.000
_cell.angle_alpha   90.00
_cell.angle_beta   90.00
_cell.angle_gamma   90.00
#
_symmetry.space_group_name_H-M   'P 1'
#
loop_
_entity.id
_entity.type
_entity.pdbx_description
1 polymer ?
#
loop_
_entity_poly.entity_id
_entity_poly.type
_entity_poly.pdbx_seq_one_letter_code
_entity_poly.pdbx_strand_id
1 'polypeptide(L)' 'MTTVKEQIHAQISGALANAVFPINTPEALIAAFPAGADTTCQVGDVKMTAGEAGTLLKATDFPFKSASQVADVIVDRAGL' A
#
# COMPACT_ATOMS: atom_id res chain seq x y z
N MET A 1 -15.92 -3.18 15.08
CA MET A 1 -14.55 -3.65 15.39
C MET A 1 -13.77 -3.52 14.10
N THR A 2 -12.95 -2.46 13.99
CA THR A 2 -12.21 -2.18 12.75
C THR A 2 -11.03 -3.15 12.69
N THR A 3 -11.00 -3.99 11.66
CA THR A 3 -9.95 -5.01 11.50
C THR A 3 -8.59 -4.36 11.26
N VAL A 4 -7.50 -5.09 11.55
CA VAL A 4 -6.13 -4.64 11.24
C VAL A 4 -6.03 -4.29 9.75
N LYS A 5 -6.67 -5.10 8.90
CA LYS A 5 -6.85 -4.86 7.48
C LYS A 5 -7.41 -3.46 7.18
N GLU A 6 -8.56 -3.10 7.73
CA GLU A 6 -9.20 -1.80 7.47
C GLU A 6 -8.35 -0.62 7.96
N GLN A 7 -7.64 -0.75 9.09
CA GLN A 7 -6.79 0.32 9.60
C GLN A 7 -5.54 0.52 8.77
N ILE A 8 -4.89 -0.57 8.33
CA ILE A 8 -3.78 -0.51 7.38
C ILE A 8 -4.27 0.05 6.04
N HIS A 9 -5.45 -0.39 5.59
CA HIS A 9 -6.07 0.10 4.38
C HIS A 9 -6.32 1.62 4.42
N ALA A 10 -6.86 2.13 5.52
CA ALA A 10 -7.08 3.56 5.74
C ALA A 10 -5.77 4.36 5.83
N GLN A 11 -4.74 3.82 6.50
CA GLN A 11 -3.40 4.47 6.56
C GLN A 11 -2.75 4.52 5.18
N ILE A 12 -2.72 3.41 4.46
CA ILE A 12 -2.11 3.31 3.12
C ILE A 12 -2.87 4.21 2.15
N SER A 13 -4.20 4.16 2.14
CA SER A 13 -5.02 5.01 1.27
C SER A 13 -4.90 6.49 1.60
N GLY A 14 -4.74 6.85 2.88
CA GLY A 14 -4.43 8.21 3.32
C GLY A 14 -3.03 8.67 2.91
N ALA A 15 -2.02 7.81 3.02
CA ALA A 15 -0.65 8.11 2.60
C ALA A 15 -0.55 8.29 1.08
N LEU A 16 -1.27 7.47 0.31
CA LEU A 16 -1.38 7.55 -1.15
C LEU A 16 -2.48 8.51 -1.61
N ALA A 17 -3.15 9.26 -0.73
CA ALA A 17 -4.19 10.22 -1.14
C ALA A 17 -3.63 11.35 -2.01
N ASN A 18 -2.33 11.65 -1.88
CA ASN A 18 -1.61 12.62 -2.69
C ASN A 18 -0.85 11.98 -3.87
N ALA A 19 -1.03 10.68 -4.09
CA ALA A 19 -0.41 9.96 -5.19
C ALA A 19 -1.03 10.33 -6.52
N VAL A 20 -0.21 10.35 -7.58
CA VAL A 20 -0.69 10.55 -8.95
C VAL A 20 -1.12 9.19 -9.53
N PHE A 21 -2.42 8.96 -9.61
CA PHE A 21 -2.99 7.81 -10.32
C PHE A 21 -3.23 8.14 -11.81
N PRO A 22 -3.07 7.16 -12.73
CA PRO A 22 -2.74 5.76 -12.48
C PRO A 22 -1.24 5.53 -12.23
N ILE A 23 -0.94 4.72 -11.21
CA ILE A 23 0.42 4.25 -10.98
C ILE A 23 0.64 3.09 -11.94
N ASN A 24 1.68 3.17 -12.77
CA ASN A 24 2.00 2.14 -13.77
C ASN A 24 3.26 1.32 -13.40
N THR A 25 4.03 1.79 -12.43
CA THR A 25 5.29 1.15 -12.02
C THR A 25 5.40 1.06 -10.49
N PRO A 26 6.08 0.01 -9.98
CA PRO A 26 6.36 -0.11 -8.54
C PRO A 26 7.19 1.07 -8.01
N GLU A 27 8.07 1.65 -8.82
CA GLU A 27 8.81 2.87 -8.45
C GLU A 27 7.90 4.09 -8.28
N ALA A 28 6.92 4.28 -9.17
CA ALA A 28 5.95 5.35 -9.03
C ALA A 28 5.04 5.13 -7.81
N LEU A 29 4.74 3.86 -7.48
CA LEU A 29 4.02 3.51 -6.26
C LEU A 29 4.80 3.92 -5.02
N ILE A 30 6.09 3.55 -4.97
CA ILE A 30 6.98 3.90 -3.89
C ILE A 30 7.11 5.42 -3.79
N ALA A 31 7.38 6.12 -4.90
CA ALA A 31 7.50 7.57 -4.92
C ALA A 31 6.23 8.31 -4.50
N ALA A 32 5.06 7.67 -4.63
CA ALA A 32 3.79 8.23 -4.21
C ALA A 32 3.56 8.18 -2.69
N PHE A 33 4.32 7.37 -1.95
CA PHE A 33 4.27 7.37 -0.49
C PHE A 33 5.17 8.48 0.10
N PRO A 34 4.75 9.13 1.18
CA PRO A 34 5.52 10.21 1.82
C PRO A 34 6.88 9.75 2.36
N ALA A 35 7.01 8.49 2.76
CA ALA A 35 8.28 7.89 3.19
C ALA A 35 8.77 6.82 2.21
N GLY A 36 8.22 6.75 1.00
CA GLY A 36 8.68 5.79 0.01
C GLY A 36 8.50 4.34 0.46
N ALA A 37 9.52 3.53 0.17
CA ALA A 37 9.61 2.12 0.53
C ALA A 37 9.71 1.92 2.06
N ASP A 38 10.19 2.94 2.78
CA ASP A 38 10.30 2.96 4.24
C ASP A 38 8.99 3.27 4.96
N THR A 39 7.92 3.60 4.21
CA THR A 39 6.59 3.83 4.80
C THR A 39 6.18 2.58 5.57
N THR A 40 6.16 2.66 6.90
CA THR A 40 5.85 1.53 7.75
C THR A 40 4.41 1.66 8.24
N CYS A 41 3.56 0.72 7.83
CA CYS A 41 2.21 0.60 8.33
C CYS A 41 2.22 -0.40 9.49
N GLN A 42 2.06 0.12 10.70
CA GLN A 42 1.93 -0.69 11.90
C GLN A 42 0.53 -0.50 12.48
N VAL A 43 -0.16 -1.60 12.73
CA VAL A 43 -1.46 -1.62 13.42
C VAL A 43 -1.48 -2.78 14.41
N GLY A 44 -1.48 -2.44 15.69
CA GLY A 44 -1.42 -3.43 16.78
C GLY A 44 -0.11 -4.22 16.72
N ASP A 45 -0.23 -5.53 16.56
CA ASP A 45 0.90 -6.47 16.48
C ASP A 45 1.46 -6.62 15.04
N VAL A 46 0.73 -6.12 14.05
CA VAL A 46 1.07 -6.29 12.64
C VAL A 46 1.90 -5.09 12.17
N LYS A 47 3.09 -5.38 11.66
CA LYS A 47 4.03 -4.43 11.07
C LYS A 47 4.32 -4.84 9.63
N MET A 48 4.08 -3.94 8.69
CA MET A 48 4.47 -4.13 7.29
C MET A 48 4.99 -2.83 6.70
N THR A 49 6.04 -2.92 5.90
CA THR A 49 6.55 -1.77 5.13
C THR A 49 5.90 -1.70 3.74
N ALA A 50 5.73 -0.49 3.22
CA ALA A 50 5.22 -0.25 1.88
C ALA A 50 6.19 -0.80 0.80
N GLY A 51 7.48 -0.89 1.10
CA GLY A 51 8.46 -1.59 0.26
C GLY A 51 8.24 -3.10 0.21
N GLU A 52 8.00 -3.77 1.34
CA GLU A 52 7.64 -5.20 1.35
C GLU A 52 6.32 -5.45 0.64
N ALA A 53 5.33 -4.60 0.91
CA ALA A 53 4.05 -4.62 0.24
C ALA A 53 4.17 -4.38 -1.29
N GLY A 54 5.00 -3.42 -1.69
CA GLY A 54 5.34 -3.08 -3.08
C GLY A 54 6.11 -4.16 -3.82
N THR A 55 6.89 -4.98 -3.11
CA THR A 55 7.62 -6.13 -3.70
C THR A 55 6.78 -7.40 -3.77
N LEU A 56 5.78 -7.55 -2.89
CA LEU A 56 4.75 -8.57 -3.03
C LEU A 56 3.86 -8.33 -4.27
N LEU A 57 3.66 -7.06 -4.62
CA LEU A 57 2.97 -6.62 -5.82
C LEU A 57 3.80 -6.91 -7.07
N LYS A 58 3.18 -7.53 -8.08
CA LYS A 58 3.85 -7.82 -9.36
C LYS A 58 3.66 -6.65 -10.32
N ALA A 59 4.64 -6.41 -11.19
CA ALA A 59 4.52 -5.44 -12.28
C ALA A 59 3.31 -5.73 -13.21
N THR A 60 2.82 -6.98 -13.22
CA THR A 60 1.62 -7.41 -13.97
C THR A 60 0.30 -6.96 -13.35
N ASP A 61 0.28 -6.56 -12.07
CA ASP A 61 -0.91 -6.00 -11.41
C ASP A 61 -1.09 -4.50 -11.70
N PHE A 62 -0.08 -3.84 -12.28
CA PHE A 62 -0.18 -2.47 -12.73
C PHE A 62 -0.99 -2.39 -14.04
N PRO A 63 -1.79 -1.34 -14.25
CA PRO A 63 -1.84 -0.12 -13.44
C PRO A 63 -2.81 -0.15 -12.25
N PHE A 64 -2.35 0.37 -11.12
CA PHE A 64 -3.25 0.70 -10.01
C PHE A 64 -4.00 1.99 -10.33
N LYS A 65 -5.33 1.92 -10.24
CA LYS A 65 -6.20 3.05 -10.56
C LYS A 65 -6.54 3.90 -9.33
N SER A 66 -6.34 3.38 -8.13
CA SER A 66 -6.69 4.06 -6.89
C SER A 66 -5.86 3.57 -5.70
N ALA A 67 -5.67 4.45 -4.71
CA ALA A 67 -4.96 4.16 -3.47
C ALA A 67 -5.58 3.00 -2.70
N SER A 68 -6.92 2.93 -2.71
CA SER A 68 -7.69 1.86 -2.09
C SER A 68 -7.39 0.48 -2.70
N GLN A 69 -7.14 0.41 -4.02
CA GLN A 69 -6.83 -0.84 -4.71
C GLN A 69 -5.41 -1.33 -4.35
N VAL A 70 -4.44 -0.41 -4.28
CA VAL A 70 -3.09 -0.71 -3.81
C VAL A 70 -3.17 -1.25 -2.39
N ALA A 71 -3.84 -0.50 -1.51
CA ALA A 71 -3.98 -0.86 -0.12
C ALA A 71 -4.61 -2.25 0.03
N ASP A 72 -5.71 -2.55 -0.66
CA ASP A 72 -6.41 -3.84 -0.54
C ASP A 72 -5.54 -5.03 -1.00
N VAL A 73 -4.81 -4.89 -2.11
CA VAL A 73 -3.90 -5.95 -2.58
C VAL A 73 -2.73 -6.15 -1.62
N ILE A 74 -2.25 -5.09 -0.98
CA ILE A 74 -1.18 -5.17 0.02
C ILE A 74 -1.63 -5.96 1.26
N VAL A 75 -2.79 -5.64 1.83
CA VAL A 75 -3.32 -6.39 3.00
C VAL A 75 -3.69 -7.83 2.63
N ASP A 76 -4.23 -8.05 1.43
CA ASP A 76 -4.52 -9.40 0.92
C ASP A 76 -3.25 -10.25 0.75
N ARG A 77 -2.20 -9.70 0.12
CA ARG A 77 -0.90 -10.38 -0.05
C ARG A 77 -0.16 -10.58 1.26
N ALA A 78 -0.35 -9.71 2.24
CA ALA A 78 0.22 -9.83 3.57
C ALA A 78 -0.50 -10.87 4.45
N GLY A 79 -1.64 -11.40 4.00
CA GLY A 79 -2.39 -12.43 4.70
C GLY A 79 -3.11 -11.93 5.96
N LEU A 80 -3.59 -10.67 5.92
CA LEU A 80 -4.28 -9.99 7.03
C LEU A 80 -5.81 -9.99 6.91
#